data_AF-A0A2Z6MKU0-F1
#
_entry.id   AF-A0A2Z6MKU0-F1
#
_cell.length_a   1.000
_cell.length_b   1.000
_cell.length_c   1.000
_cell.angle_alpha   90.00
_cell.angle_beta   90.00
_cell.angle_gamma   90.00
#
_symmetry.space_group_name_H-M   'P 1'
#
loop_
_entity.id
_entity.type
_entity.pdbx_description
1 polymer ?
#
loop_
_entity_poly.entity_id
_entity_poly.type
_entity_poly.pdbx_seq_one_letter_code
_entity_poly.pdbx_strand_id
1 'polypeptide(L)'
;MKHGQKVEVINPNGNQVQYQKRRVFPTDSRKYCYTLETEERRRYLVRATFQYGNLTNGGTYPQFQLYLDATKWATVSIYDGKRVFVKEIIFRASSNSVDVCVCCATTGSPFISTVELRPLNLSMYATDFEDDFFLKVAARINFGAPTEDAVRYPEDPYDRIWESDLVKRQNYLVGKATGTERISTTRNIEIETREYPPVKVMQTAVVGTKGLLSYRLNLEDFPANARAYAYLAEIEDLGQNETRKFKLAQPYFPDYSNAVVNIAENANGSYTLYEPSYMNVSLEFVLSFSFKRTPDSTRGPLLNAMEISKYQEIASKTSKQDSNCVSAFATLSDEIIPKNEGDPCVPTSWEWVNCSTIAPPRITKINLTRRNLTGEIPRELNNMDALEELWLAGNLLTGQLPDMSNLINLKIVHLENNKLTGSLPSYLGSLPSLQALYIQNNSFTGVIPAGLLSTKITFNYDNNPGLRKKNKKHFQLIIGIAIGVLAILLVLFLASLVLLHYLRKKASQKRSDEKG
;
A
#
# COMPACT_ATOMS: atom_id res chain seq x y z
N MET A 1 -5.33 -2.95 18.82
CA MET A 1 -4.71 -4.13 18.19
C MET A 1 -4.93 -5.36 19.07
N LYS A 2 -5.47 -6.44 18.51
CA LYS A 2 -5.81 -7.68 19.26
C LYS A 2 -4.68 -8.72 19.26
N HIS A 3 -3.71 -8.57 18.36
CA HIS A 3 -2.60 -9.51 18.16
C HIS A 3 -1.29 -9.00 18.79
N GLY A 4 -0.36 -9.93 18.99
CA GLY A 4 0.95 -9.69 19.59
C GLY A 4 0.96 -9.65 21.12
N GLN A 5 2.06 -10.10 21.71
CA GLN A 5 2.27 -10.16 23.15
C GLN A 5 3.08 -8.96 23.64
N LYS A 6 2.69 -8.43 24.79
CA LYS A 6 3.45 -7.36 25.45
C LYS A 6 4.61 -7.99 26.22
N VAL A 7 5.82 -7.52 25.95
CA VAL A 7 7.06 -8.01 26.56
C VAL A 7 7.80 -6.85 27.21
N GLU A 8 8.23 -7.04 28.45
CA GLU A 8 9.09 -6.08 29.15
C GLU A 8 10.51 -6.12 28.55
N VAL A 9 11.12 -4.95 28.44
CA VAL A 9 12.45 -4.76 27.86
C VAL A 9 13.42 -4.47 29.00
N ILE A 10 14.39 -5.37 29.19
CA ILE A 10 15.49 -5.16 30.13
C ILE A 10 16.61 -4.43 29.37
N ASN A 11 16.74 -3.12 29.61
CA ASN A 11 17.77 -2.29 28.97
C ASN A 11 18.89 -1.93 29.96
N PRO A 12 20.15 -2.31 29.69
CA PRO A 12 21.27 -1.98 30.57
C PRO A 12 21.68 -0.49 30.58
N ASN A 13 21.30 0.31 29.58
CA ASN A 13 21.73 1.72 29.46
C ASN A 13 20.72 2.75 30.01
N GLY A 14 19.62 2.31 30.62
CA GLY A 14 18.63 3.20 31.24
C GLY A 14 17.21 3.08 30.67
N ASN A 15 16.25 3.46 31.52
CA ASN A 15 14.81 3.23 31.36
C ASN A 15 14.09 4.49 30.84
N GLN A 16 14.25 4.85 29.57
CA GLN A 16 13.25 5.73 28.96
C GLN A 16 11.90 5.00 29.00
N VAL A 17 10.91 5.60 29.67
CA VAL A 17 9.62 4.96 29.98
C VAL A 17 8.96 4.40 28.71
N GLN A 18 9.10 5.10 27.58
CA GLN A 18 8.52 4.66 26.30
C GLN A 18 9.12 3.37 25.73
N TYR A 19 10.30 2.93 26.18
CA TYR A 19 10.99 1.74 25.68
C TYR A 19 11.06 0.59 26.69
N GLN A 20 10.36 0.70 27.82
CA GLN A 20 10.27 -0.38 28.81
C GLN A 20 9.46 -1.57 28.31
N LYS A 21 8.59 -1.37 27.32
CA LYS A 21 7.71 -2.39 26.76
C LYS A 21 7.81 -2.42 25.25
N ARG A 22 7.66 -3.60 24.69
CA ARG A 22 7.48 -3.82 23.25
C ARG A 22 6.33 -4.78 23.00
N ARG A 23 5.73 -4.70 21.81
CA ARG A 23 4.79 -5.70 21.33
C ARG A 23 5.49 -6.61 20.34
N VAL A 24 5.49 -7.91 20.63
CA VAL A 24 6.10 -8.96 19.80
C VAL A 24 5.00 -9.71 19.05
N PHE A 25 5.21 -9.95 17.77
CA PHE A 25 4.27 -10.61 16.88
C PHE A 25 4.74 -12.03 16.53
N PRO A 26 3.83 -12.96 16.23
CA PRO A 26 4.20 -14.30 15.78
C PRO A 26 5.09 -14.28 14.53
N THR A 27 6.00 -15.26 14.46
CA THR A 27 6.82 -15.53 13.28
C THR A 27 6.04 -16.42 12.32
N ASP A 28 5.09 -15.84 11.60
CA ASP A 28 4.29 -16.51 10.57
C ASP A 28 4.25 -15.70 9.27
N SER A 29 3.52 -16.19 8.26
CA SER A 29 3.40 -15.54 6.95
C SER A 29 2.41 -14.37 6.94
N ARG A 30 1.89 -13.95 8.10
CA ARG A 30 0.92 -12.87 8.20
C ARG A 30 1.59 -11.51 8.37
N LYS A 31 0.75 -10.49 8.24
CA LYS A 31 1.05 -9.12 8.63
C LYS A 31 0.25 -8.73 9.86
N TYR A 32 0.78 -7.75 10.57
CA TYR A 32 0.19 -7.18 11.77
C TYR A 32 0.25 -5.66 11.63
N CYS A 33 -0.90 -4.99 11.65
CA CYS A 33 -1.02 -3.59 11.27
C CYS A 33 -1.66 -2.72 12.35
N TYR A 34 -1.06 -1.55 12.58
CA TYR A 34 -1.69 -0.46 13.32
C TYR A 34 -2.37 0.47 12.33
N THR A 35 -3.68 0.65 12.44
CA THR A 35 -4.40 1.70 11.71
C THR A 35 -4.36 2.98 12.53
N LEU A 36 -3.83 4.04 11.93
CA LEU A 36 -3.71 5.37 12.53
C LEU A 36 -4.64 6.34 11.80
N GLU A 37 -5.39 7.15 12.54
CA GLU A 37 -6.31 8.14 11.96
C GLU A 37 -5.54 9.32 11.36
N THR A 38 -5.94 9.73 10.16
CA THR A 38 -5.36 10.85 9.43
C THR A 38 -6.45 11.76 8.87
N GLU A 39 -6.08 12.97 8.49
CA GLU A 39 -6.90 13.87 7.69
C GLU A 39 -6.36 13.88 6.25
N GLU A 40 -7.24 13.67 5.28
CA GLU A 40 -6.84 13.66 3.87
C GLU A 40 -6.11 14.96 3.50
N ARG A 41 -5.05 14.85 2.69
CA ARG A 41 -4.17 15.94 2.24
C ARG A 41 -3.32 16.60 3.33
N ARG A 42 -3.45 16.20 4.60
CA ARG A 42 -2.55 16.66 5.66
C ARG A 42 -1.24 15.87 5.65
N ARG A 43 -0.13 16.53 5.97
CA ARG A 43 1.18 15.88 6.08
C ARG A 43 1.42 15.37 7.49
N TYR A 44 2.06 14.22 7.56
CA TYR A 44 2.40 13.56 8.80
C TYR A 44 3.84 13.06 8.77
N LEU A 45 4.51 13.15 9.90
CA LEU A 45 5.66 12.31 10.22
C LEU A 45 5.14 11.08 10.97
N VAL A 46 5.45 9.90 10.47
CA VAL A 46 5.24 8.65 11.22
C VAL A 46 6.58 8.06 11.63
N ARG A 47 6.66 7.67 12.90
CA ARG A 47 7.86 7.12 13.52
C ARG A 47 7.56 5.76 14.11
N ALA A 48 8.37 4.77 13.74
CA ALA A 48 8.40 3.48 14.39
C ALA A 48 9.73 3.30 15.11
N THR A 49 9.69 2.86 16.37
CA THR A 49 10.91 2.59 17.16
C THR A 49 11.01 1.13 17.57
N PHE A 50 12.24 0.66 17.67
CA PHE A 50 12.58 -0.72 17.97
C PHE A 50 13.71 -0.77 19.00
N GLN A 51 13.36 -1.00 20.26
CA GLN A 51 14.28 -1.30 21.35
C GLN A 51 14.14 -2.79 21.70
N TYR A 52 15.22 -3.55 21.51
CA TYR A 52 15.18 -5.00 21.76
C TYR A 52 15.51 -5.37 23.21
N GLY A 53 16.50 -4.72 23.84
CA GLY A 53 16.99 -5.06 25.18
C GLY A 53 17.96 -6.24 25.17
N ASN A 54 18.19 -6.85 26.34
CA ASN A 54 19.09 -8.00 26.45
C ASN A 54 18.61 -9.20 25.63
N LEU A 55 19.55 -9.81 24.92
CA LEU A 55 19.37 -11.08 24.22
C LEU A 55 19.28 -12.21 25.26
N THR A 56 18.21 -12.97 25.29
CA THR A 56 18.13 -14.18 26.12
C THR A 56 19.12 -15.22 25.58
N ASN A 57 19.85 -15.90 26.47
CA ASN A 57 20.93 -16.85 26.14
C ASN A 57 20.59 -17.76 24.94
N GLY A 58 21.24 -17.52 23.79
CA GLY A 58 21.10 -18.31 22.56
C GLY A 58 20.11 -17.79 21.51
N GLY A 59 19.44 -16.65 21.73
CA GLY A 59 18.54 -16.04 20.74
C GLY A 59 19.28 -15.38 19.58
N THR A 60 18.63 -15.27 18.41
CA THR A 60 19.12 -14.46 17.28
C THR A 60 18.38 -13.13 17.24
N TYR A 61 19.07 -12.06 16.84
CA TYR A 61 18.40 -10.78 16.66
C TYR A 61 17.41 -10.84 15.49
N PRO A 62 16.24 -10.20 15.63
CA PRO A 62 15.21 -10.28 14.62
C PRO A 62 15.50 -9.40 13.41
N GLN A 63 15.07 -9.88 12.26
CA GLN A 63 15.01 -9.15 11.01
C GLN A 63 13.65 -9.38 10.36
N PHE A 64 12.99 -8.29 9.96
CA PHE A 64 11.64 -8.30 9.41
C PHE A 64 11.39 -7.02 8.60
N GLN A 65 10.23 -6.92 7.96
CA GLN A 65 9.90 -5.78 7.12
C GLN A 65 8.82 -4.91 7.76
N LEU A 66 8.95 -3.60 7.55
CA LEU A 66 8.05 -2.55 7.98
C LEU A 66 7.45 -1.87 6.76
N TYR A 67 6.14 -1.65 6.79
CA TYR A 67 5.35 -1.08 5.71
C TYR A 67 4.51 0.10 6.20
N LEU A 68 4.33 1.09 5.33
CA LEU A 68 3.32 2.13 5.45
C LEU A 68 2.31 1.92 4.31
N ASP A 69 1.09 1.53 4.65
CA ASP A 69 0.13 0.93 3.75
C ASP A 69 0.75 -0.23 2.92
N ALA A 70 0.70 -0.13 1.59
CA ALA A 70 1.30 -1.08 0.67
C ALA A 70 2.80 -0.86 0.45
N THR A 71 3.33 0.29 0.87
CA THR A 71 4.70 0.71 0.54
C THR A 71 5.68 0.15 1.56
N LYS A 72 6.71 -0.56 1.07
CA LYS A 72 7.80 -1.01 1.92
C LYS A 72 8.54 0.21 2.46
N TRP A 73 8.47 0.41 3.77
CA TRP A 73 9.11 1.52 4.46
C TRP A 73 10.57 1.18 4.80
N ALA A 74 10.82 0.03 5.43
CA ALA A 74 12.18 -0.39 5.79
C ALA A 74 12.30 -1.89 6.00
N THR A 75 13.52 -2.41 5.85
CA THR A 75 13.91 -3.68 6.48
C THR A 75 14.46 -3.37 7.87
N VAL A 76 13.78 -3.83 8.92
CA VAL A 76 14.25 -3.66 10.30
C VAL A 76 15.21 -4.79 10.61
N SER A 77 16.47 -4.46 10.90
CA SER A 77 17.51 -5.43 11.27
C SER A 77 18.11 -5.04 12.60
N ILE A 78 17.84 -5.82 13.64
CA ILE A 78 18.44 -5.60 14.95
C ILE A 78 19.80 -6.30 15.00
N TYR A 79 20.80 -5.63 15.55
CA TYR A 79 22.14 -6.20 15.75
C TYR A 79 22.78 -5.77 17.07
N ASP A 80 22.16 -4.82 17.78
CA ASP A 80 22.57 -4.38 19.10
C ASP A 80 21.32 -4.17 19.94
N GLY A 81 21.14 -5.01 20.96
CA GLY A 81 19.99 -4.96 21.85
C GLY A 81 19.90 -3.70 22.71
N LYS A 82 21.02 -2.99 22.92
CA LYS A 82 21.04 -1.77 23.74
C LYS A 82 20.55 -0.54 22.97
N ARG A 83 20.62 -0.59 21.64
CA ARG A 83 20.33 0.54 20.76
C ARG A 83 18.84 0.62 20.40
N VAL A 84 18.32 1.85 20.42
CA VAL A 84 17.01 2.16 19.84
C VAL A 84 17.20 2.36 18.34
N PHE A 85 16.53 1.56 17.54
CA PHE A 85 16.43 1.78 16.11
C PHE A 85 15.20 2.62 15.82
N VAL A 86 15.37 3.69 15.06
CA VAL A 86 14.30 4.62 14.70
C VAL A 86 14.13 4.58 13.19
N LYS A 87 12.89 4.44 12.72
CA LYS A 87 12.52 4.62 11.32
C LYS A 87 11.50 5.74 11.26
N GLU A 88 11.74 6.70 10.37
CA GLU A 88 10.84 7.83 10.11
C GLU A 88 10.53 7.92 8.62
N ILE A 89 9.29 8.25 8.32
CA ILE A 89 8.84 8.57 6.96
C ILE A 89 7.79 9.68 7.06
N ILE A 90 7.84 10.59 6.11
CA ILE A 90 6.93 11.72 5.99
C ILE A 90 6.08 11.49 4.74
N PHE A 91 4.78 11.69 4.87
CA PHE A 91 3.83 11.47 3.78
C PHE A 91 2.68 12.47 3.86
N ARG A 92 2.06 12.73 2.71
CA ARG A 92 0.75 13.38 2.64
C ARG A 92 -0.32 12.31 2.63
N ALA A 93 -1.25 12.35 3.59
CA ALA A 93 -2.28 11.34 3.70
C ALA A 93 -3.23 11.37 2.49
N SER A 94 -3.47 10.21 1.88
CA SER A 94 -4.41 10.03 0.77
C SER A 94 -5.80 9.57 1.23
N SER A 95 -5.95 9.26 2.52
CA SER A 95 -7.19 8.81 3.15
C SER A 95 -7.30 9.31 4.59
N ASN A 96 -8.42 8.98 5.24
CA ASN A 96 -8.67 9.27 6.66
C ASN A 96 -7.97 8.30 7.63
N SER A 97 -7.23 7.34 7.11
CA SER A 97 -6.37 6.47 7.90
C SER A 97 -5.15 6.02 7.09
N VAL A 98 -4.13 5.57 7.81
CA VAL A 98 -2.93 4.91 7.26
C VAL A 98 -2.60 3.67 8.10
N ASP A 99 -2.12 2.60 7.46
CA ASP A 99 -1.69 1.40 8.16
C ASP A 99 -0.16 1.35 8.32
N VAL A 100 0.31 1.04 9.53
CA VAL A 100 1.71 0.70 9.81
C VAL A 100 1.80 -0.79 10.08
N CYS A 101 2.33 -1.54 9.13
CA CYS A 101 2.36 -3.00 9.17
C CYS A 101 3.77 -3.55 9.39
N VAL A 102 3.88 -4.63 10.17
CA VAL A 102 5.06 -5.50 10.21
C VAL A 102 4.72 -6.88 9.65
N CYS A 103 5.65 -7.47 8.92
CA CYS A 103 5.51 -8.81 8.35
C CYS A 103 6.87 -9.44 8.05
N CYS A 104 6.82 -10.63 7.44
CA CYS A 104 7.90 -11.10 6.58
C CYS A 104 9.22 -11.25 7.36
N ALA A 105 9.11 -11.87 8.53
CA ALA A 105 10.24 -12.14 9.41
C ALA A 105 11.20 -13.13 8.76
N THR A 106 12.48 -12.76 8.65
CA THR A 106 13.54 -13.66 8.19
C THR A 106 14.25 -14.31 9.37
N THR A 107 14.43 -13.59 10.47
CA THR A 107 14.97 -14.10 11.74
C THR A 107 14.18 -13.54 12.92
N GLY A 108 14.07 -14.33 13.99
CA GLY A 108 13.38 -13.94 15.21
C GLY A 108 11.90 -13.56 15.02
N SER A 109 11.33 -12.92 16.03
CA SER A 109 9.94 -12.44 15.99
C SER A 109 9.89 -10.95 15.70
N PRO A 110 9.03 -10.48 14.77
CA PRO A 110 8.79 -9.06 14.55
C PRO A 110 8.30 -8.40 15.82
N PHE A 111 8.68 -7.15 16.03
CA PHE A 111 8.19 -6.39 17.18
C PHE A 111 8.17 -4.90 16.87
N ILE A 112 7.39 -4.15 17.64
CA ILE A 112 7.43 -2.68 17.65
C ILE A 112 7.45 -2.21 19.11
N SER A 113 8.31 -1.23 19.43
CA SER A 113 8.32 -0.57 20.74
C SER A 113 7.32 0.58 20.78
N THR A 114 7.40 1.51 19.84
CA THR A 114 6.42 2.60 19.69
C THR A 114 6.07 2.86 18.23
N VAL A 115 4.85 3.34 18.00
CA VAL A 115 4.41 3.98 16.76
C VAL A 115 3.89 5.36 17.13
N GLU A 116 4.41 6.41 16.50
CA GLU A 116 3.99 7.79 16.72
C GLU A 116 3.55 8.39 15.38
N LEU A 117 2.41 9.07 15.34
CA LEU A 117 1.93 9.83 14.21
C LEU A 117 1.87 11.31 14.61
N ARG A 118 2.58 12.17 13.87
CA ARG A 118 2.71 13.59 14.18
C ARG A 118 2.22 14.42 12.99
N PRO A 119 1.16 15.23 13.15
CA PRO A 119 0.77 16.15 12.08
C PRO A 119 1.83 17.22 11.91
N LEU A 120 2.10 17.59 10.66
CA LEU A 120 3.03 18.64 10.29
C LEU A 120 2.26 19.87 9.77
N ASN A 121 2.92 21.02 9.77
CA ASN A 121 2.39 22.21 9.10
C ASN A 121 2.32 21.96 7.57
N LEU A 122 1.33 22.55 6.89
CA LEU A 122 1.07 22.39 5.46
C LEU A 122 2.21 22.91 4.56
N SER A 123 3.17 23.70 5.04
CA SER A 123 4.32 24.13 4.25
C SER A 123 5.56 23.24 4.40
N MET A 124 5.65 22.50 5.51
CA MET A 124 6.82 21.71 5.85
C MET A 124 6.91 20.44 5.03
N TYR A 125 8.13 20.11 4.59
CA TYR A 125 8.39 18.92 3.77
C TYR A 125 7.57 18.86 2.47
N ALA A 126 6.95 19.96 2.04
CA ALA A 126 6.21 20.02 0.80
C ALA A 126 7.17 19.82 -0.39
N THR A 127 6.78 18.92 -1.30
CA THR A 127 7.53 18.63 -2.53
C THR A 127 6.55 18.44 -3.69
N ASP A 128 7.03 18.63 -4.91
CA ASP A 128 6.24 18.42 -6.12
C ASP A 128 6.02 16.92 -6.45
N PHE A 129 6.60 16.01 -5.67
CA PHE A 129 6.61 14.55 -5.88
C PHE A 129 5.75 13.78 -4.86
N GLU A 130 5.06 14.46 -3.96
CA GLU A 130 4.39 13.85 -2.81
C GLU A 130 3.16 13.00 -3.12
N ASP A 131 2.66 13.03 -4.37
CA ASP A 131 1.63 12.11 -4.87
C ASP A 131 2.21 10.73 -5.22
N ASP A 132 3.48 10.68 -5.62
CA ASP A 132 4.15 9.46 -6.10
C ASP A 132 5.18 8.92 -5.10
N PHE A 133 5.66 9.76 -4.17
CA PHE A 133 6.75 9.42 -3.26
C PHE A 133 6.48 9.88 -1.82
N PHE A 134 6.80 9.00 -0.88
CA PHE A 134 7.01 9.37 0.51
C PHE A 134 8.45 9.88 0.72
N LEU A 135 8.67 10.67 1.77
CA LEU A 135 9.98 11.12 2.20
C LEU A 135 10.49 10.26 3.35
N LYS A 136 11.32 9.25 3.04
CA LYS A 136 11.96 8.40 4.04
C LYS A 136 13.20 9.09 4.60
N VAL A 137 13.21 9.41 5.90
CA VAL A 137 14.35 10.10 6.53
C VAL A 137 15.55 9.16 6.57
N ALA A 138 16.65 9.56 5.92
CA ALA A 138 17.89 8.79 5.84
C ALA A 138 18.96 9.32 6.79
N ALA A 139 19.00 10.64 6.99
CA ALA A 139 19.88 11.28 7.96
C ALA A 139 19.23 12.58 8.49
N ARG A 140 19.36 12.83 9.79
CA ARG A 140 19.07 14.13 10.41
C ARG A 140 20.10 14.37 11.49
N ILE A 141 21.05 15.28 11.23
CA ILE A 141 22.32 15.39 11.96
C ILE A 141 22.45 16.77 12.58
N ASN A 142 22.77 16.82 13.87
CA ASN A 142 23.27 18.00 14.56
C ASN A 142 24.80 17.98 14.55
N PHE A 143 25.43 18.93 13.85
CA PHE A 143 26.88 19.11 13.85
C PHE A 143 27.31 20.02 15.01
N GLY A 144 28.39 19.62 15.68
CA GLY A 144 28.84 20.33 16.88
C GLY A 144 28.05 19.95 18.13
N ALA A 145 27.25 18.88 18.06
CA ALA A 145 26.50 18.35 19.18
C ALA A 145 27.38 18.12 20.43
N PRO A 146 26.86 18.39 21.65
CA PRO A 146 27.65 18.34 22.88
C PRO A 146 27.85 16.91 23.42
N THR A 147 26.93 15.98 23.11
CA THR A 147 26.99 14.57 23.51
C THR A 147 26.70 13.66 22.32
N GLU A 148 26.89 12.36 22.49
CA GLU A 148 26.53 11.33 21.49
C GLU A 148 25.03 11.00 21.47
N ASP A 149 24.26 11.54 22.42
CA ASP A 149 22.85 11.19 22.55
C ASP A 149 22.03 11.70 21.36
N ALA A 150 21.11 10.87 20.87
CA ALA A 150 20.10 11.32 19.95
C ALA A 150 19.04 12.11 20.75
N VAL A 151 18.95 13.42 20.49
CA VAL A 151 18.13 14.32 21.30
C VAL A 151 16.80 14.60 20.60
N ARG A 152 15.70 14.40 21.34
CA ARG A 152 14.39 15.02 21.06
C ARG A 152 14.39 16.35 21.78
N TYR A 153 14.36 17.46 21.05
CA TYR A 153 14.36 18.78 21.68
C TYR A 153 12.92 19.12 22.11
N PRO A 154 12.69 19.47 23.39
CA PRO A 154 11.36 19.87 23.85
C PRO A 154 10.75 21.03 23.05
N GLU A 155 11.61 21.91 22.53
CA GLU A 155 11.25 23.07 21.70
C GLU A 155 11.07 22.72 20.21
N ASP A 156 11.27 21.46 19.80
CA ASP A 156 10.91 21.04 18.44
C ASP A 156 9.40 20.74 18.40
N PRO A 157 8.55 21.60 17.81
CA PRO A 157 7.10 21.39 17.81
C PRO A 157 6.69 20.10 17.09
N TYR A 158 7.57 19.54 16.25
CA TYR A 158 7.36 18.29 15.51
C TYR A 158 8.12 17.12 16.12
N ASP A 159 8.80 17.36 17.25
CA ASP A 159 9.39 16.33 18.11
C ASP A 159 10.35 15.42 17.32
N ARG A 160 11.12 16.00 16.38
CA ARG A 160 12.08 15.27 15.54
C ARG A 160 13.29 14.85 16.36
N ILE A 161 13.89 13.74 15.92
CA ILE A 161 15.12 13.23 16.51
C ILE A 161 16.29 13.70 15.66
N TRP A 162 17.27 14.36 16.29
CA TRP A 162 18.53 14.74 15.66
C TRP A 162 19.66 13.89 16.20
N GLU A 163 20.38 13.24 15.30
CA GLU A 163 21.54 12.44 15.63
C GLU A 163 22.77 13.33 15.81
N SER A 164 23.60 13.02 16.80
CA SER A 164 24.86 13.71 17.02
C SER A 164 25.90 13.31 15.97
N ASP A 165 26.64 14.29 15.46
CA ASP A 165 27.78 14.05 14.57
C ASP A 165 28.99 13.39 15.26
N LEU A 166 28.91 13.14 16.59
CA LEU A 166 29.88 12.31 17.33
C LEU A 166 29.62 10.81 17.16
N VAL A 167 28.39 10.41 16.82
CA VAL A 167 28.01 8.99 16.76
C VAL A 167 28.70 8.31 15.58
N LYS A 168 29.72 7.52 15.89
CA LYS A 168 30.43 6.68 14.91
C LYS A 168 29.69 5.36 14.74
N ARG A 169 29.03 5.16 13.60
CA ARG A 169 28.51 3.83 13.21
C ARG A 169 29.56 3.14 12.33
N GLN A 170 29.48 1.81 12.18
CA GLN A 170 30.15 1.13 11.09
C GLN A 170 29.75 1.82 9.79
N ASN A 171 30.63 2.70 9.30
CA ASN A 171 30.49 3.54 8.12
C ASN A 171 29.65 4.85 8.22
N TYR A 172 29.42 5.42 9.40
CA TYR A 172 28.76 6.74 9.53
C TYR A 172 29.73 7.75 10.16
N LEU A 173 30.00 8.85 9.44
CA LEU A 173 30.93 9.95 9.80
C LEU A 173 32.38 9.46 10.02
N VAL A 174 32.92 8.75 9.02
CA VAL A 174 34.19 7.97 9.12
C VAL A 174 35.46 8.82 8.99
N GLY A 175 35.33 10.10 8.64
CA GLY A 175 36.47 11.00 8.54
C GLY A 175 36.02 12.44 8.66
N LYS A 176 36.70 13.20 9.51
CA LYS A 176 36.61 14.66 9.56
C LYS A 176 37.90 15.24 8.99
N ALA A 177 37.79 16.31 8.20
CA ALA A 177 38.98 17.02 7.72
C ALA A 177 39.83 17.53 8.89
N THR A 178 41.16 17.53 8.74
CA THR A 178 42.06 18.14 9.72
C THR A 178 41.71 19.61 9.91
N GLY A 179 41.59 20.07 11.16
CA GLY A 179 41.11 21.41 11.48
C GLY A 179 39.58 21.52 11.58
N THR A 180 38.85 20.41 11.60
CA THR A 180 37.43 20.44 11.97
C THR A 180 37.30 20.63 13.48
N GLU A 181 36.81 21.81 13.89
CA GLU A 181 36.60 22.24 15.26
C GLU A 181 35.11 22.42 15.55
N ARG A 182 34.71 22.19 16.81
CA ARG A 182 33.33 22.36 17.27
C ARG A 182 33.19 23.73 17.91
N ILE A 183 32.08 24.40 17.64
CA ILE A 183 31.75 25.69 18.22
C ILE A 183 30.29 25.68 18.69
N SER A 184 29.97 26.58 19.60
CA SER A 184 28.63 26.73 20.16
C SER A 184 28.39 28.16 20.62
N THR A 185 27.13 28.58 20.65
CA THR A 185 26.72 29.89 21.17
C THR A 185 25.53 29.76 22.12
N THR A 186 25.37 30.75 23.00
CA THR A 186 24.18 30.92 23.85
C THR A 186 23.16 31.89 23.26
N ARG A 187 23.54 32.64 22.21
CA ARG A 187 22.65 33.60 21.55
C ARG A 187 21.49 32.88 20.85
N ASN A 188 20.33 33.51 20.86
CA ASN A 188 19.17 32.99 20.15
C ASN A 188 19.44 32.94 18.65
N ILE A 189 18.92 31.92 17.96
CA ILE A 189 18.98 31.82 16.50
C ILE A 189 17.57 32.03 15.97
N GLU A 190 17.41 32.93 15.00
CA GLU A 190 16.16 33.13 14.28
C GLU A 190 15.94 31.97 13.31
N ILE A 191 14.94 31.11 13.60
CA ILE A 191 14.66 29.86 12.87
C ILE A 191 13.29 29.85 12.19
N GLU A 192 12.56 30.97 12.19
CA GLU A 192 11.18 31.07 11.68
C GLU A 192 11.14 31.10 10.14
N THR A 193 11.69 30.05 9.52
CA THR A 193 11.75 29.87 8.07
C THR A 193 10.79 28.74 7.65
N ARG A 194 11.15 27.89 6.69
CA ARG A 194 10.27 26.84 6.16
C ARG A 194 10.31 25.56 7.00
N GLU A 195 11.50 25.08 7.39
CA GLU A 195 11.64 23.75 8.01
C GLU A 195 11.86 23.77 9.54
N TYR A 196 11.98 24.96 10.14
CA TYR A 196 12.00 25.20 11.60
C TYR A 196 12.93 24.25 12.40
N PRO A 197 14.22 24.06 12.06
CA PRO A 197 15.12 23.24 12.87
C PRO A 197 15.22 23.83 14.30
N PRO A 198 15.36 23.01 15.36
CA PRO A 198 15.35 23.51 16.74
C PRO A 198 16.48 24.51 16.99
N VAL A 199 16.21 25.59 17.73
CA VAL A 199 17.22 26.61 18.07
C VAL A 199 18.46 25.96 18.68
N LYS A 200 18.30 24.96 19.54
CA LYS A 200 19.42 24.23 20.17
C LYS A 200 20.32 23.49 19.18
N VAL A 201 19.77 23.00 18.08
CA VAL A 201 20.57 22.40 16.99
C VAL A 201 21.34 23.50 16.26
N MET A 202 20.70 24.64 16.01
CA MET A 202 21.32 25.75 15.31
C MET A 202 22.36 26.51 16.16
N GLN A 203 22.31 26.38 17.49
CA GLN A 203 23.29 26.94 18.42
C GLN A 203 24.63 26.20 18.45
N THR A 204 24.74 25.05 17.78
CA THR A 204 25.98 24.30 17.63
C THR A 204 26.40 24.21 16.16
N ALA A 205 27.71 24.14 15.92
CA ALA A 205 28.23 23.94 14.58
C ALA A 205 29.63 23.31 14.61
N VAL A 206 30.07 22.91 13.42
CA VAL A 206 31.47 22.58 13.13
C VAL A 206 32.05 23.56 12.12
N VAL A 207 33.33 23.89 12.29
CA VAL A 207 34.07 24.80 11.42
C VAL A 207 35.33 24.12 10.90
N GLY A 208 35.61 24.28 9.60
CA GLY A 208 36.85 23.81 8.98
C GLY A 208 37.95 24.87 9.03
N THR A 209 38.71 24.97 10.13
CA THR A 209 39.71 26.03 10.37
C THR A 209 40.86 26.05 9.36
N LYS A 210 41.12 24.91 8.69
CA LYS A 210 42.08 24.82 7.57
C LYS A 210 41.46 25.09 6.19
N GLY A 211 40.26 25.67 6.15
CA GLY A 211 39.56 26.03 4.91
C GLY A 211 38.84 24.88 4.21
N LEU A 212 38.74 23.72 4.86
CA LEU A 212 38.04 22.54 4.37
C LEU A 212 37.23 21.92 5.50
N LEU A 213 35.96 21.66 5.23
CA LEU A 213 35.11 20.81 6.04
C LEU A 213 34.74 19.60 5.19
N SER A 214 34.96 18.38 5.67
CA SER A 214 34.61 17.17 4.91
C SER A 214 34.14 16.07 5.83
N TYR A 215 33.13 15.35 5.36
CA TYR A 215 32.48 14.23 6.04
C TYR A 215 32.09 13.15 5.05
N ARG A 216 31.99 11.93 5.58
CA ARG A 216 31.53 10.74 4.84
C ARG A 216 30.38 10.09 5.60
N LEU A 217 29.24 9.96 4.94
CA LEU A 217 28.01 9.35 5.46
C LEU A 217 27.70 8.09 4.66
N ASN A 218 27.25 7.04 5.34
CA ASN A 218 26.58 5.94 4.68
C ASN A 218 25.07 6.10 4.84
N LEU A 219 24.37 6.14 3.71
CA LEU A 219 22.93 6.34 3.66
C LEU A 219 22.25 5.01 3.36
N GLU A 220 21.37 4.56 4.27
CA GLU A 220 20.65 3.29 4.12
C GLU A 220 19.69 3.33 2.91
N ASP A 221 19.66 2.26 2.12
CA ASP A 221 18.84 2.11 0.91
C ASP A 221 19.16 3.08 -0.25
N PHE A 222 20.39 3.58 -0.31
CA PHE A 222 20.95 4.32 -1.47
C PHE A 222 21.81 3.38 -2.34
N PRO A 223 22.05 3.68 -3.64
CA PRO A 223 21.79 4.94 -4.34
C PRO A 223 20.31 5.24 -4.58
N ALA A 224 19.94 6.53 -4.49
CA ALA A 224 18.56 6.98 -4.68
C ALA A 224 18.49 8.51 -4.91
N ASN A 225 17.37 8.96 -5.48
CA ASN A 225 17.01 10.38 -5.46
C ASN A 225 16.55 10.78 -4.05
N ALA A 226 16.97 11.97 -3.64
CA ALA A 226 16.71 12.49 -2.31
C ALA A 226 16.41 13.99 -2.33
N ARG A 227 15.71 14.39 -1.27
CA ARG A 227 15.62 15.76 -0.79
C ARG A 227 16.69 15.95 0.29
N ALA A 228 17.55 16.95 0.15
CA ALA A 228 18.59 17.25 1.14
C ALA A 228 18.58 18.74 1.53
N TYR A 229 18.82 19.02 2.81
CA TYR A 229 18.93 20.35 3.38
C TYR A 229 20.23 20.46 4.15
N ALA A 230 20.96 21.54 3.94
CA ALA A 230 21.99 21.98 4.87
C ALA A 230 21.44 23.18 5.64
N TYR A 231 21.51 23.11 6.97
CA TYR A 231 21.08 24.20 7.84
C TYR A 231 22.31 24.93 8.36
N LEU A 232 22.33 26.23 8.13
CA LEU A 232 23.47 27.11 8.35
C LEU A 232 23.03 28.33 9.15
N ALA A 233 23.80 28.72 10.16
CA ALA A 233 23.67 29.99 10.85
C ALA A 233 25.07 30.45 11.26
N GLU A 234 25.41 31.71 11.00
CA GLU A 234 26.67 32.28 11.49
C GLU A 234 26.52 32.53 12.98
N ILE A 235 27.21 31.72 13.79
CA ILE A 235 27.11 31.74 15.26
C ILE A 235 28.36 32.29 15.95
N GLU A 236 29.33 32.77 15.18
CA GLU A 236 30.50 33.51 15.66
C GLU A 236 30.32 35.01 15.35
N ASP A 237 30.75 35.87 16.27
CA ASP A 237 30.79 37.31 16.02
C ASP A 237 32.02 37.65 15.15
N LEU A 238 31.81 37.76 13.84
CA LEU A 238 32.86 38.12 12.90
C LEU A 238 33.23 39.60 13.00
N GLY A 239 34.53 39.90 13.06
CA GLY A 239 35.03 41.27 13.00
C GLY A 239 34.79 41.94 11.64
N GLN A 240 34.93 43.26 11.54
CA GLN A 240 34.68 44.03 10.30
C GLN A 240 35.49 43.55 9.08
N ASN A 241 36.70 43.02 9.30
CA ASN A 241 37.57 42.50 8.24
C ASN A 241 37.49 40.96 8.11
N GLU A 242 36.58 40.32 8.86
CA GLU A 242 36.41 38.89 8.83
C GLU A 242 35.21 38.50 7.98
N THR A 243 35.40 37.51 7.12
CA THR A 243 34.38 37.03 6.20
C THR A 243 34.37 35.52 6.21
N ARG A 244 33.18 34.93 6.10
CA ARG A 244 33.02 33.50 5.90
C ARG A 244 32.31 33.23 4.58
N LYS A 245 33.08 32.81 3.59
CA LYS A 245 32.60 32.42 2.27
C LYS A 245 33.16 31.07 1.86
N PHE A 246 32.27 30.19 1.41
CA PHE A 246 32.64 28.83 1.02
C PHE A 246 31.70 28.28 -0.06
N LYS A 247 32.10 27.18 -0.68
CA LYS A 247 31.30 26.46 -1.69
C LYS A 247 31.22 24.99 -1.38
N LEU A 248 30.16 24.32 -1.85
CA LEU A 248 30.10 22.87 -1.90
C LEU A 248 31.10 22.36 -2.95
N ALA A 249 32.15 21.69 -2.49
CA ALA A 249 33.21 21.16 -3.35
C ALA A 249 32.92 19.72 -3.80
N GLN A 250 32.34 18.90 -2.92
CA GLN A 250 31.91 17.53 -3.24
C GLN A 250 30.58 17.23 -2.52
N PRO A 251 29.66 16.48 -3.14
CA PRO A 251 29.66 16.13 -4.57
C PRO A 251 29.57 17.40 -5.43
N TYR A 252 30.05 17.33 -6.67
CA TYR A 252 29.93 18.47 -7.59
C TYR A 252 28.55 18.43 -8.27
N PHE A 253 27.72 19.40 -7.96
CA PHE A 253 26.44 19.62 -8.63
C PHE A 253 26.47 21.01 -9.27
N PRO A 254 26.41 21.15 -10.62
CA PRO A 254 26.63 22.43 -11.29
C PRO A 254 25.82 23.60 -10.73
N ASP A 255 24.54 23.38 -10.43
CA ASP A 255 23.64 24.44 -9.96
C ASP A 255 23.94 24.90 -8.53
N TYR A 256 24.53 24.02 -7.70
CA TYR A 256 24.73 24.27 -6.27
C TYR A 256 26.19 24.49 -5.90
N SER A 257 27.12 23.72 -6.46
CA SER A 257 28.56 23.82 -6.22
C SER A 257 29.17 25.12 -6.72
N ASN A 258 28.52 25.79 -7.68
CA ASN A 258 28.98 27.08 -8.18
C ASN A 258 28.55 28.25 -7.27
N ALA A 259 27.51 28.07 -6.45
CA ALA A 259 27.03 29.09 -5.52
C ALA A 259 28.06 29.33 -4.39
N VAL A 260 28.36 30.60 -4.15
CA VAL A 260 29.10 31.03 -2.94
C VAL A 260 28.09 31.14 -1.81
N VAL A 261 28.36 30.45 -0.70
CA VAL A 261 27.63 30.62 0.55
C VAL A 261 28.32 31.68 1.38
N ASN A 262 27.60 32.75 1.70
CA ASN A 262 27.93 33.74 2.72
C ASN A 262 26.73 33.81 3.67
N ILE A 263 26.80 33.08 4.80
CA ILE A 263 25.63 32.81 5.64
C ILE A 263 24.96 34.11 6.10
N ALA A 264 25.73 35.09 6.57
CA ALA A 264 25.18 36.35 7.06
C ALA A 264 24.50 37.17 5.95
N GLU A 265 25.07 37.21 4.74
CA GLU A 265 24.42 37.89 3.61
C GLU A 265 23.19 37.12 3.12
N ASN A 266 23.26 35.79 3.05
CA ASN A 266 22.17 34.95 2.58
C ASN A 266 20.98 34.92 3.57
N ALA A 267 21.25 34.96 4.86
CA ALA A 267 20.24 34.98 5.93
C ALA A 267 19.77 36.40 6.30
N ASN A 268 20.38 37.44 5.73
CA ASN A 268 20.17 38.85 6.11
C ASN A 268 20.54 39.17 7.58
N GLY A 269 21.53 38.46 8.13
CA GLY A 269 22.03 38.67 9.49
C GLY A 269 22.85 37.48 10.02
N SER A 270 23.71 37.75 11.00
CA SER A 270 24.27 36.69 11.86
C SER A 270 23.21 36.19 12.82
N TYR A 271 23.34 34.95 13.30
CA TYR A 271 22.34 34.29 14.16
C TYR A 271 20.96 34.13 13.51
N THR A 272 20.89 34.17 12.19
CA THR A 272 19.67 33.88 11.40
C THR A 272 19.89 32.64 10.54
N LEU A 273 18.87 31.79 10.45
CA LEU A 273 18.91 30.53 9.70
C LEU A 273 18.94 30.78 8.19
N TYR A 274 19.92 30.17 7.52
CA TYR A 274 19.96 29.94 6.08
C TYR A 274 19.85 28.43 5.80
N GLU A 275 18.89 28.05 4.96
CA GLU A 275 18.55 26.64 4.71
C GLU A 275 18.54 26.27 3.22
N PRO A 276 19.71 26.27 2.53
CA PRO A 276 19.79 25.84 1.15
C PRO A 276 19.28 24.40 0.98
N SER A 277 18.35 24.24 0.02
CA SER A 277 17.65 22.98 -0.25
C SER A 277 18.01 22.38 -1.60
N TYR A 278 18.09 21.05 -1.64
CA TYR A 278 18.35 20.24 -2.82
C TYR A 278 17.15 19.31 -3.00
N MET A 279 16.19 19.72 -3.84
CA MET A 279 14.87 19.06 -3.86
C MET A 279 14.84 17.75 -4.64
N ASN A 280 15.79 17.49 -5.54
CA ASN A 280 15.91 16.23 -6.26
C ASN A 280 17.37 15.98 -6.67
N VAL A 281 18.13 15.36 -5.79
CA VAL A 281 19.54 15.00 -6.03
C VAL A 281 19.73 13.50 -5.96
N SER A 282 20.49 12.95 -6.89
CA SER A 282 20.94 11.55 -6.83
C SER A 282 22.13 11.46 -5.88
N LEU A 283 22.00 10.63 -4.85
CA LEU A 283 23.05 10.37 -3.87
C LEU A 283 23.45 8.90 -3.90
N GLU A 284 24.72 8.66 -3.59
CA GLU A 284 25.28 7.31 -3.49
C GLU A 284 25.09 6.73 -2.09
N PHE A 285 25.22 5.41 -1.96
CA PHE A 285 25.27 4.73 -0.66
C PHE A 285 26.32 5.36 0.27
N VAL A 286 27.49 5.67 -0.27
CA VAL A 286 28.55 6.40 0.42
C VAL A 286 28.53 7.86 -0.05
N LEU A 287 27.90 8.73 0.73
CA LEU A 287 27.93 10.16 0.49
C LEU A 287 29.17 10.77 1.13
N SER A 288 30.15 11.14 0.30
CA SER A 288 31.24 12.02 0.71
C SER A 288 30.88 13.45 0.33
N PHE A 289 30.79 14.34 1.33
CA PHE A 289 30.56 15.76 1.08
C PHE A 289 31.68 16.63 1.65
N SER A 290 31.95 17.75 0.99
CA SER A 290 32.90 18.73 1.48
C SER A 290 32.53 20.16 1.11
N PHE A 291 32.80 21.08 2.03
CA PHE A 291 32.75 22.51 1.80
C PHE A 291 34.17 23.06 1.80
N LYS A 292 34.47 23.96 0.85
CA LYS A 292 35.79 24.57 0.68
C LYS A 292 35.70 26.09 0.74
N ARG A 293 36.60 26.69 1.52
CA ARG A 293 36.76 28.14 1.65
C ARG A 293 37.06 28.78 0.29
N THR A 294 36.43 29.92 0.00
CA THR A 294 36.77 30.72 -1.19
C THR A 294 38.04 31.56 -0.95
N PRO A 295 38.76 31.98 -2.02
CA PRO A 295 40.00 32.76 -1.86
C PRO A 295 39.82 34.09 -1.10
N ASP A 296 38.63 34.70 -1.17
CA ASP A 296 38.29 35.98 -0.55
C ASP A 296 37.69 35.86 0.87
N SER A 297 37.60 34.65 1.41
CA SER A 297 37.11 34.39 2.77
C SER A 297 38.27 34.37 3.77
N THR A 298 38.14 35.02 4.92
CA THR A 298 39.16 34.89 6.00
C THR A 298 38.90 33.70 6.91
N ARG A 299 37.64 33.28 7.07
CA ARG A 299 37.22 32.14 7.90
C ARG A 299 36.94 30.89 7.06
N GLY A 300 36.97 29.73 7.71
CA GLY A 300 36.68 28.44 7.09
C GLY A 300 35.18 28.13 6.96
N PRO A 301 34.79 27.08 6.23
CA PRO A 301 33.39 26.67 6.11
C PRO A 301 32.78 26.31 7.48
N LEU A 302 31.47 26.52 7.62
CA LEU A 302 30.68 26.24 8.84
C LEU A 302 29.46 25.40 8.48
N LEU A 303 29.07 24.46 9.35
CA LEU A 303 27.85 23.67 9.21
C LEU A 303 27.20 23.41 10.58
N ASN A 304 25.92 23.74 10.74
CA ASN A 304 25.16 23.52 11.98
C ASN A 304 24.42 22.19 11.93
N ALA A 305 23.70 21.94 10.84
CA ALA A 305 22.85 20.76 10.74
C ALA A 305 22.62 20.31 9.30
N MET A 306 22.17 19.07 9.13
CA MET A 306 21.81 18.52 7.83
C MET A 306 20.65 17.55 7.93
N GLU A 307 19.80 17.52 6.92
CA GLU A 307 18.75 16.53 6.78
C GLU A 307 18.69 15.97 5.36
N ILE A 308 18.57 14.65 5.23
CA ILE A 308 18.47 13.93 3.95
C ILE A 308 17.29 12.98 4.05
N SER A 309 16.38 13.09 3.09
CA SER A 309 15.23 12.20 2.94
C SER A 309 15.23 11.59 1.54
N LYS A 310 15.16 10.26 1.47
CA LYS A 310 15.01 9.50 0.23
C LYS A 310 13.57 9.63 -0.29
N TYR A 311 13.41 9.82 -1.59
CA TYR A 311 12.12 9.63 -2.26
C TYR A 311 11.82 8.12 -2.34
N GLN A 312 10.86 7.68 -1.54
CA GLN A 312 10.38 6.31 -1.47
C GLN A 312 9.10 6.20 -2.29
N GLU A 313 9.17 5.58 -3.46
CA GLU A 313 8.03 5.41 -4.37
C GLU A 313 6.87 4.70 -3.66
N ILE A 314 5.67 5.24 -3.83
CA ILE A 314 4.45 4.74 -3.22
C ILE A 314 3.98 3.51 -4.00
N ALA A 315 3.89 2.38 -3.32
CA ALA A 315 3.37 1.15 -3.92
C ALA A 315 1.84 1.19 -4.01
N SER A 316 1.31 0.59 -5.07
CA SER A 316 -0.13 0.45 -5.26
C SER A 316 -0.76 -0.48 -4.21
N LYS A 317 -1.86 -0.02 -3.59
CA LYS A 317 -2.74 -0.86 -2.76
C LYS A 317 -3.51 -1.85 -3.64
N THR A 318 -4.13 -2.85 -3.00
CA THR A 318 -5.13 -3.71 -3.65
C THR A 318 -6.21 -2.83 -4.28
N SER A 319 -6.69 -3.23 -5.47
CA SER A 319 -7.79 -2.54 -6.15
C SER A 319 -8.95 -2.23 -5.19
N LYS A 320 -9.44 -0.98 -5.22
CA LYS A 320 -10.53 -0.53 -4.35
C LYS A 320 -11.78 -1.40 -4.51
N GLN A 321 -12.06 -1.90 -5.72
CA GLN A 321 -13.20 -2.77 -5.99
C GLN A 321 -13.06 -4.12 -5.27
N ASP A 322 -11.88 -4.71 -5.33
CA ASP A 322 -11.58 -5.98 -4.68
C ASP A 322 -11.63 -5.81 -3.15
N SER A 323 -11.00 -4.75 -2.61
CA SER A 323 -11.03 -4.40 -1.18
C SER A 323 -12.44 -4.19 -0.65
N ASN A 324 -13.30 -3.52 -1.41
CA ASN A 324 -14.71 -3.34 -1.04
C ASN A 324 -15.46 -4.69 -1.01
N CYS A 325 -15.23 -5.55 -1.99
CA CYS A 325 -15.88 -6.86 -2.05
C CYS A 325 -15.48 -7.74 -0.86
N VAL A 326 -14.19 -7.85 -0.55
CA VAL A 326 -13.74 -8.66 0.60
C VAL A 326 -14.16 -8.06 1.94
N SER A 327 -14.28 -6.73 2.03
CA SER A 327 -14.86 -6.08 3.20
C SER A 327 -16.33 -6.45 3.39
N ALA A 328 -17.11 -6.54 2.30
CA ALA A 328 -18.50 -6.99 2.35
C ALA A 328 -18.63 -8.47 2.74
N PHE A 329 -17.71 -9.35 2.30
CA PHE A 329 -17.68 -10.73 2.81
C PHE A 329 -17.32 -10.81 4.29
N ALA A 330 -16.43 -9.93 4.77
CA ALA A 330 -16.01 -9.92 6.16
C ALA A 330 -17.15 -9.55 7.13
N THR A 331 -18.19 -8.85 6.68
CA THR A 331 -19.38 -8.53 7.51
C THR A 331 -20.38 -9.68 7.62
N LEU A 332 -20.20 -10.77 6.85
CA LEU A 332 -21.10 -11.94 6.87
C LEU A 332 -20.76 -12.95 7.98
N SER A 333 -19.72 -12.69 8.78
CA SER A 333 -19.29 -13.54 9.90
C SER A 333 -19.01 -12.69 11.13
N ASP A 334 -19.63 -13.04 12.25
CA ASP A 334 -19.41 -12.33 13.53
C ASP A 334 -18.11 -12.76 14.24
N GLU A 335 -17.58 -13.97 13.98
CA GLU A 335 -16.47 -14.53 14.79
C GLU A 335 -15.42 -15.39 14.05
N ILE A 336 -15.67 -15.88 12.82
CA ILE A 336 -14.86 -16.98 12.24
C ILE A 336 -13.87 -16.53 11.16
N ILE A 337 -14.13 -15.43 10.46
CA ILE A 337 -13.13 -14.87 9.55
C ILE A 337 -12.06 -14.19 10.41
N PRO A 338 -10.77 -14.58 10.30
CA PRO A 338 -9.69 -13.84 10.94
C PRO A 338 -9.84 -12.37 10.57
N LYS A 339 -9.94 -11.48 11.56
CA LYS A 339 -9.91 -10.02 11.33
C LYS A 339 -8.52 -9.66 10.81
N ASN A 340 -8.29 -9.92 9.53
CA ASN A 340 -7.03 -9.61 8.89
C ASN A 340 -6.88 -8.09 8.85
N GLU A 341 -5.74 -7.61 9.31
CA GLU A 341 -5.45 -6.19 9.43
C GLU A 341 -4.80 -5.70 8.13
N GLY A 342 -5.01 -4.43 7.77
CA GLY A 342 -4.42 -3.79 6.60
C GLY A 342 -4.98 -4.23 5.25
N ASP A 343 -4.28 -3.83 4.17
CA ASP A 343 -4.63 -4.11 2.77
C ASP A 343 -4.84 -5.62 2.48
N PRO A 344 -5.76 -6.08 1.63
CA PRO A 344 -5.99 -7.52 1.42
C PRO A 344 -4.82 -8.32 0.84
N CYS A 345 -3.99 -7.71 -0.02
CA CYS A 345 -2.93 -8.40 -0.75
C CYS A 345 -1.51 -8.05 -0.27
N VAL A 346 -1.31 -6.85 0.26
CA VAL A 346 0.02 -6.30 0.56
C VAL A 346 0.21 -6.13 2.07
N PRO A 347 1.44 -6.30 2.62
CA PRO A 347 2.61 -6.94 2.02
C PRO A 347 2.50 -8.46 1.80
N THR A 348 1.53 -9.09 2.45
CA THR A 348 1.23 -10.53 2.33
C THR A 348 -0.29 -10.67 2.26
N SER A 349 -0.80 -11.61 1.46
CA SER A 349 -2.24 -11.75 1.29
C SER A 349 -2.91 -12.21 2.59
N TRP A 350 -4.17 -11.83 2.76
CA TRP A 350 -5.02 -12.41 3.80
C TRP A 350 -5.09 -13.94 3.64
N GLU A 351 -5.21 -14.68 4.76
CA GLU A 351 -5.17 -16.16 4.75
C GLU A 351 -6.18 -16.83 3.81
N TRP A 352 -7.29 -16.15 3.52
CA TRP A 352 -8.39 -16.65 2.71
C TRP A 352 -8.47 -16.02 1.32
N VAL A 353 -7.47 -15.23 0.92
CA VAL A 353 -7.38 -14.68 -0.44
C VAL A 353 -6.03 -15.01 -1.08
N ASN A 354 -6.05 -15.24 -2.39
CA ASN A 354 -4.84 -15.16 -3.20
C ASN A 354 -4.92 -13.92 -4.07
N CYS A 355 -3.76 -13.32 -4.32
CA CYS A 355 -3.64 -12.12 -5.13
C CYS A 355 -2.69 -12.32 -6.30
N SER A 356 -2.92 -11.56 -7.37
CA SER A 356 -1.98 -11.41 -8.47
C SER A 356 -0.74 -10.65 -8.00
N THR A 357 0.36 -10.85 -8.71
CA THR A 357 1.64 -10.15 -8.48
C THR A 357 1.75 -8.84 -9.27
N ILE A 358 0.74 -8.53 -10.10
CA ILE A 358 0.71 -7.35 -10.97
C ILE A 358 0.18 -6.17 -10.15
N ALA A 359 0.79 -4.99 -10.31
CA ALA A 359 0.31 -3.75 -9.69
C ALA A 359 -0.79 -3.08 -10.53
N PRO A 360 -1.90 -2.61 -9.92
CA PRO A 360 -2.30 -2.83 -8.54
C PRO A 360 -2.67 -4.31 -8.30
N PRO A 361 -2.33 -4.90 -7.13
CA PRO A 361 -2.70 -6.27 -6.81
C PRO A 361 -4.21 -6.49 -6.94
N ARG A 362 -4.58 -7.59 -7.58
CA ARG A 362 -5.97 -8.03 -7.77
C ARG A 362 -6.20 -9.35 -7.07
N ILE A 363 -7.39 -9.56 -6.52
CA ILE A 363 -7.74 -10.83 -5.85
C ILE A 363 -8.16 -11.85 -6.90
N THR A 364 -7.45 -12.97 -6.95
CA THR A 364 -7.67 -14.07 -7.90
C THR A 364 -8.39 -15.26 -7.28
N LYS A 365 -8.35 -15.39 -5.95
CA LYS A 365 -9.08 -16.45 -5.23
C LYS A 365 -9.65 -15.92 -3.92
N ILE A 366 -10.89 -16.32 -3.62
CA ILE A 366 -11.50 -16.18 -2.30
C ILE A 366 -11.83 -17.58 -1.78
N ASN A 367 -11.33 -17.94 -0.60
CA ASN A 367 -11.61 -19.20 0.06
C ASN A 367 -12.16 -19.02 1.48
N LEU A 368 -13.49 -18.99 1.56
CA LEU A 368 -14.25 -18.90 2.80
C LEU A 368 -15.08 -20.17 3.05
N THR A 369 -14.56 -21.32 2.62
CA THR A 369 -15.18 -22.63 2.85
C THR A 369 -15.34 -22.87 4.36
N ARG A 370 -16.55 -23.27 4.80
CA ARG A 370 -16.87 -23.60 6.20
C ARG A 370 -16.50 -22.52 7.21
N ARG A 371 -16.90 -21.27 6.94
CA ARG A 371 -16.68 -20.10 7.82
C ARG A 371 -17.96 -19.59 8.49
N ASN A 372 -19.01 -20.42 8.50
CA ASN A 372 -20.36 -20.10 8.99
C ASN A 372 -20.87 -18.74 8.48
N LEU A 373 -20.59 -18.40 7.22
CA LEU A 373 -21.10 -17.16 6.63
C LEU A 373 -22.62 -17.20 6.56
N THR A 374 -23.26 -16.10 6.91
CA THR A 374 -24.73 -15.92 6.85
C THR A 374 -25.08 -14.79 5.88
N GLY A 375 -26.37 -14.61 5.58
CA GLY A 375 -26.81 -13.56 4.66
C GLY A 375 -26.58 -13.91 3.18
N GLU A 376 -26.62 -12.91 2.31
CA GLU A 376 -26.51 -13.07 0.85
C GLU A 376 -25.05 -12.91 0.38
N ILE A 377 -24.73 -13.50 -0.78
CA ILE A 377 -23.44 -13.25 -1.43
C ILE A 377 -23.42 -11.77 -1.90
N PRO A 378 -22.39 -10.98 -1.55
CA PRO A 378 -22.34 -9.55 -1.88
C PRO A 378 -22.41 -9.30 -3.38
N ARG A 379 -23.20 -8.31 -3.80
CA ARG A 379 -23.33 -7.91 -5.22
C ARG A 379 -22.04 -7.29 -5.78
N GLU A 380 -21.19 -6.77 -4.89
CA GLU A 380 -19.87 -6.21 -5.19
C GLU A 380 -18.95 -7.25 -5.83
N LEU A 381 -19.27 -8.55 -5.65
CA LEU A 381 -18.59 -9.66 -6.32
C LEU A 381 -18.49 -9.46 -7.84
N ASN A 382 -19.51 -8.88 -8.49
CA ASN A 382 -19.50 -8.64 -9.94
C ASN A 382 -18.39 -7.67 -10.39
N ASN A 383 -17.73 -6.96 -9.48
CA ASN A 383 -16.63 -6.04 -9.83
C ASN A 383 -15.26 -6.73 -9.84
N MET A 384 -15.17 -8.01 -9.50
CA MET A 384 -13.90 -8.74 -9.38
C MET A 384 -13.49 -9.44 -10.68
N ASP A 385 -13.32 -8.70 -11.77
CA ASP A 385 -13.00 -9.25 -13.10
C ASP A 385 -11.74 -10.14 -13.15
N ALA A 386 -10.81 -10.00 -12.20
CA ALA A 386 -9.62 -10.84 -12.05
C ALA A 386 -9.84 -12.14 -11.23
N LEU A 387 -11.03 -12.33 -10.64
CA LEU A 387 -11.32 -13.49 -9.80
C LEU A 387 -11.38 -14.76 -10.64
N GLU A 388 -10.60 -15.76 -10.26
CA GLU A 388 -10.52 -17.06 -10.92
C GLU A 388 -11.21 -18.17 -10.12
N GLU A 389 -11.19 -18.07 -8.79
CA GLU A 389 -11.70 -19.10 -7.91
C GLU A 389 -12.53 -18.51 -6.76
N LEU A 390 -13.78 -18.97 -6.62
CA LEU A 390 -14.68 -18.58 -5.54
C LEU A 390 -15.13 -19.79 -4.74
N TRP A 391 -14.67 -19.91 -3.50
CA TRP A 391 -14.94 -21.06 -2.65
C TRP A 391 -15.72 -20.64 -1.40
N LEU A 392 -17.03 -20.88 -1.41
CA LEU A 392 -17.97 -20.54 -0.35
C LEU A 392 -18.75 -21.77 0.16
N ALA A 393 -18.25 -22.98 -0.09
CA ALA A 393 -18.92 -24.22 0.28
C ALA A 393 -19.08 -24.40 1.79
N GLY A 394 -20.18 -25.02 2.23
CA GLY A 394 -20.41 -25.36 3.63
C GLY A 394 -20.65 -24.16 4.55
N ASN A 395 -21.36 -23.15 4.06
CA ASN A 395 -21.78 -21.98 4.85
C ASN A 395 -23.31 -21.98 5.04
N LEU A 396 -23.84 -20.90 5.59
CA LEU A 396 -25.28 -20.67 5.81
C LEU A 396 -25.81 -19.55 4.89
N LEU A 397 -25.19 -19.37 3.73
CA LEU A 397 -25.54 -18.31 2.78
C LEU A 397 -26.95 -18.54 2.22
N THR A 398 -27.73 -17.48 2.13
CA THR A 398 -29.12 -17.43 1.66
C THR A 398 -29.27 -16.52 0.44
N GLY A 399 -30.49 -16.34 -0.05
CA GLY A 399 -30.77 -15.43 -1.17
C GLY A 399 -30.49 -16.05 -2.53
N GLN A 400 -30.47 -15.21 -3.57
CA GLN A 400 -30.18 -15.62 -4.94
C GLN A 400 -28.70 -15.44 -5.27
N LEU A 401 -28.23 -16.01 -6.38
CA LEU A 401 -26.89 -15.68 -6.89
C LEU A 401 -26.87 -14.21 -7.35
N PRO A 402 -25.89 -13.41 -6.91
CA PRO A 402 -25.71 -12.07 -7.46
C PRO A 402 -25.28 -12.15 -8.92
N ASP A 403 -25.35 -11.02 -9.61
CA ASP A 403 -24.77 -10.94 -10.94
C ASP A 403 -23.27 -11.25 -10.88
N MET A 404 -22.82 -12.05 -11.83
CA MET A 404 -21.43 -12.48 -11.98
C MET A 404 -21.01 -12.44 -13.46
N SER A 405 -21.77 -11.73 -14.31
CA SER A 405 -21.52 -11.67 -15.75
C SER A 405 -20.15 -11.08 -16.10
N ASN A 406 -19.60 -10.22 -15.25
CA ASN A 406 -18.31 -9.57 -15.47
C ASN A 406 -17.11 -10.41 -14.99
N LEU A 407 -17.37 -11.56 -14.35
CA LEU A 407 -16.32 -12.46 -13.86
C LEU A 407 -15.74 -13.32 -14.99
N ILE A 408 -15.17 -12.67 -16.00
CA ILE A 408 -14.70 -13.30 -17.24
C ILE A 408 -13.55 -14.29 -17.01
N ASN A 409 -12.80 -14.14 -15.92
CA ASN A 409 -11.69 -15.02 -15.56
C ASN A 409 -12.08 -16.14 -14.59
N LEU A 410 -13.35 -16.21 -14.16
CA LEU A 410 -13.82 -17.18 -13.18
C LEU A 410 -13.82 -18.59 -13.75
N LYS A 411 -13.05 -19.48 -13.12
CA LYS A 411 -12.82 -20.87 -13.55
C LYS A 411 -13.56 -21.86 -12.66
N ILE A 412 -13.49 -21.67 -11.34
CA ILE A 412 -13.98 -22.64 -10.36
C ILE A 412 -14.87 -21.95 -9.33
N VAL A 413 -16.08 -22.47 -9.16
CA VAL A 413 -17.07 -21.96 -8.20
C VAL A 413 -17.57 -23.09 -7.32
N HIS A 414 -17.32 -22.99 -6.02
CA HIS A 414 -17.82 -23.88 -4.98
C HIS A 414 -18.87 -23.16 -4.12
N LEU A 415 -20.13 -23.58 -4.25
CA LEU A 415 -21.29 -23.02 -3.54
C LEU A 415 -22.10 -24.12 -2.83
N GLU A 416 -21.64 -25.36 -2.89
CA GLU A 416 -22.33 -26.51 -2.32
C GLU A 416 -22.52 -26.41 -0.81
N ASN A 417 -23.56 -27.07 -0.30
CA ASN A 417 -23.90 -27.08 1.13
C ASN A 417 -24.14 -25.66 1.68
N ASN A 418 -25.09 -24.94 1.08
CA ASN A 418 -25.59 -23.65 1.53
C ASN A 418 -27.13 -23.65 1.53
N LYS A 419 -27.76 -22.49 1.71
CA LYS A 419 -29.22 -22.28 1.65
C LYS A 419 -29.59 -21.35 0.49
N LEU A 420 -28.82 -21.37 -0.59
CA LEU A 420 -29.05 -20.50 -1.75
C LEU A 420 -30.32 -20.92 -2.51
N THR A 421 -31.01 -19.94 -3.08
CA THR A 421 -32.33 -20.07 -3.71
C THR A 421 -32.37 -19.37 -5.08
N GLY A 422 -33.54 -19.37 -5.72
CA GLY A 422 -33.75 -18.69 -7.01
C GLY A 422 -33.36 -19.55 -8.22
N SER A 423 -33.42 -18.93 -9.40
CA SER A 423 -33.07 -19.57 -10.67
C SER A 423 -31.61 -19.37 -11.04
N LEU A 424 -31.00 -20.35 -11.72
CA LEU A 424 -29.65 -20.21 -12.26
C LEU A 424 -29.65 -19.26 -13.47
N PRO A 425 -28.91 -18.14 -13.43
CA PRO A 425 -28.83 -17.22 -14.56
C PRO A 425 -28.20 -17.87 -15.80
N SER A 426 -28.71 -17.55 -16.99
CA SER A 426 -28.24 -18.17 -18.23
C SER A 426 -26.80 -17.81 -18.60
N TYR A 427 -26.31 -16.64 -18.17
CA TYR A 427 -24.95 -16.17 -18.48
C TYR A 427 -23.86 -17.05 -17.85
N LEU A 428 -24.17 -17.81 -16.78
CA LEU A 428 -23.20 -18.72 -16.16
C LEU A 428 -22.69 -19.76 -17.17
N GLY A 429 -23.57 -20.22 -18.07
CA GLY A 429 -23.20 -21.14 -19.14
C GLY A 429 -22.45 -20.50 -20.31
N SER A 430 -22.30 -19.17 -20.32
CA SER A 430 -21.57 -18.41 -21.36
C SER A 430 -20.33 -17.69 -20.82
N LEU A 431 -20.00 -17.85 -19.52
CA LEU A 431 -18.76 -17.32 -18.98
C LEU A 431 -17.57 -17.98 -19.69
N PRO A 432 -16.61 -17.20 -20.22
CA PRO A 432 -15.62 -17.72 -21.15
C PRO A 432 -14.61 -18.66 -20.50
N SER A 433 -14.31 -18.46 -19.21
CA SER A 433 -13.30 -19.23 -18.49
C SER A 433 -13.86 -20.29 -17.54
N LEU A 434 -15.19 -20.40 -17.40
CA LEU A 434 -15.81 -21.27 -16.40
C LEU A 434 -15.58 -22.74 -16.75
N GLN A 435 -15.01 -23.49 -15.82
CA GLN A 435 -14.65 -24.90 -15.96
C GLN A 435 -15.41 -25.78 -14.99
N ALA A 436 -15.70 -25.29 -13.78
CA ALA A 436 -16.38 -26.06 -12.75
C ALA A 436 -17.35 -25.21 -11.92
N LEU A 437 -18.55 -25.74 -11.73
CA LEU A 437 -19.61 -25.14 -10.90
C LEU A 437 -20.25 -26.21 -10.03
N TYR A 438 -20.06 -26.09 -8.72
CA TYR A 438 -20.60 -26.99 -7.70
C TYR A 438 -21.66 -26.24 -6.89
N ILE A 439 -22.91 -26.67 -7.00
CA ILE A 439 -24.07 -26.04 -6.31
C ILE A 439 -24.91 -27.07 -5.55
N GLN A 440 -24.44 -28.31 -5.43
CA GLN A 440 -25.20 -29.38 -4.78
C GLN A 440 -25.57 -29.04 -3.33
N ASN A 441 -26.67 -29.63 -2.84
CA ASN A 441 -27.19 -29.37 -1.49
C ASN A 441 -27.49 -27.88 -1.26
N ASN A 442 -28.37 -27.32 -2.09
CA ASN A 442 -28.94 -25.98 -1.98
C ASN A 442 -30.46 -26.04 -2.25
N SER A 443 -31.11 -24.89 -2.37
CA SER A 443 -32.55 -24.76 -2.65
C SER A 443 -32.81 -24.03 -3.98
N PHE A 444 -31.95 -24.23 -4.99
CA PHE A 444 -32.15 -23.65 -6.31
C PHE A 444 -33.40 -24.23 -7.01
N THR A 445 -34.04 -23.40 -7.83
CA THR A 445 -35.30 -23.73 -8.51
C THR A 445 -35.28 -23.34 -9.99
N GLY A 446 -36.23 -23.85 -10.77
CA GLY A 446 -36.41 -23.44 -12.17
C GLY A 446 -35.65 -24.31 -13.18
N VAL A 447 -35.50 -23.79 -14.39
CA VAL A 447 -34.93 -24.56 -15.52
C VAL A 447 -33.42 -24.38 -15.57
N ILE A 448 -32.67 -25.48 -15.66
CA ILE A 448 -31.21 -25.44 -15.82
C ILE A 448 -30.85 -24.84 -17.19
N PRO A 449 -30.06 -23.76 -17.26
CA PRO A 449 -29.56 -23.20 -18.51
C PRO A 449 -28.80 -24.22 -19.35
N ALA A 450 -29.05 -24.24 -20.67
CA ALA A 450 -28.46 -25.23 -21.56
C ALA A 450 -26.92 -25.20 -21.61
N GLY A 451 -26.31 -24.01 -21.45
CA GLY A 451 -24.85 -23.87 -21.43
C GLY A 451 -24.17 -24.62 -20.28
N LEU A 452 -24.84 -24.71 -19.11
CA LEU A 452 -24.35 -25.46 -17.95
C LEU A 452 -24.45 -26.98 -18.10
N LEU A 453 -25.25 -27.47 -19.05
CA LEU A 453 -25.35 -28.89 -19.38
C LEU A 453 -24.39 -29.32 -20.50
N SER A 454 -23.50 -28.42 -20.93
CA SER A 454 -22.46 -28.75 -21.91
C SER A 454 -21.34 -29.56 -21.28
N THR A 455 -20.63 -30.36 -22.07
CA THR A 455 -19.47 -31.16 -21.61
C THR A 455 -18.24 -30.32 -21.28
N LYS A 456 -18.28 -29.01 -21.53
CA LYS A 456 -17.18 -28.07 -21.25
C LYS A 456 -17.09 -27.67 -19.78
N ILE A 457 -18.21 -27.77 -19.04
CA ILE A 457 -18.31 -27.35 -17.65
C ILE A 457 -18.59 -28.58 -16.79
N THR A 458 -17.75 -28.81 -15.79
CA THR A 458 -18.05 -29.78 -14.73
C THR A 458 -19.12 -29.17 -13.83
N PHE A 459 -20.37 -29.60 -14.00
CA PHE A 459 -21.52 -29.03 -13.31
C PHE A 459 -22.20 -30.06 -12.40
N ASN A 460 -22.09 -29.85 -11.08
CA ASN A 460 -22.78 -30.65 -10.08
C ASN A 460 -23.91 -29.84 -9.43
N TYR A 461 -25.15 -30.30 -9.59
CA TYR A 461 -26.36 -29.67 -9.08
C TYR A 461 -27.24 -30.61 -8.26
N ASP A 462 -26.68 -31.73 -7.82
CA ASP A 462 -27.42 -32.75 -7.08
C ASP A 462 -28.08 -32.18 -5.82
N ASN A 463 -29.17 -32.80 -5.38
CA ASN A 463 -29.91 -32.39 -4.18
C ASN A 463 -30.38 -30.91 -4.21
N ASN A 464 -30.81 -30.45 -5.39
CA ASN A 464 -31.59 -29.23 -5.58
C ASN A 464 -32.96 -29.62 -6.18
N PRO A 465 -33.97 -29.98 -5.37
CA PRO A 465 -35.21 -30.60 -5.86
C PRO A 465 -36.05 -29.70 -6.77
N GLY A 466 -35.86 -28.38 -6.70
CA GLY A 466 -36.55 -27.41 -7.56
C GLY A 466 -35.95 -27.24 -8.96
N LEU A 467 -34.73 -27.73 -9.20
CA LEU A 467 -34.08 -27.64 -10.51
C LEU A 467 -34.57 -28.72 -11.46
N ARG A 468 -34.90 -28.32 -12.70
CA ARG A 468 -35.35 -29.24 -13.75
C ARG A 468 -34.63 -29.00 -15.08
N LYS A 469 -34.32 -30.07 -15.81
CA LYS A 469 -33.85 -29.98 -17.19
C LYS A 469 -34.99 -29.51 -18.09
N LYS A 470 -34.70 -28.65 -19.08
CA LYS A 470 -35.68 -28.23 -20.08
C LYS A 470 -36.19 -29.44 -20.86
N ASN A 471 -37.49 -29.74 -20.78
CA ASN A 471 -38.07 -30.90 -21.44
C ASN A 471 -38.27 -30.62 -22.94
N LYS A 472 -37.35 -31.11 -23.79
CA LYS A 472 -37.40 -30.95 -25.25
C LYS A 472 -38.64 -31.60 -25.90
N LYS A 473 -39.23 -32.61 -25.25
CA LYS A 473 -40.37 -33.37 -25.79
C LYS A 473 -41.64 -32.51 -25.95
N HIS A 474 -41.90 -31.57 -25.04
CA HIS A 474 -43.10 -30.74 -25.11
C HIS A 474 -43.05 -29.74 -26.29
N PHE A 475 -41.87 -29.20 -26.61
CA PHE A 475 -41.70 -28.29 -27.74
C PHE A 475 -41.76 -29.02 -29.08
N GLN A 476 -41.13 -30.20 -29.18
CA GLN A 476 -41.24 -31.06 -30.36
C GLN A 476 -42.67 -31.57 -30.60
N LEU A 477 -43.42 -31.87 -29.52
CA LEU A 477 -44.83 -32.23 -29.60
C LEU A 477 -45.68 -31.06 -30.12
N ILE A 478 -45.46 -29.83 -29.62
CA ILE A 478 -46.16 -28.63 -30.10
C ILE A 478 -45.88 -28.37 -31.58
N ILE A 479 -44.60 -28.46 -32.01
CA ILE A 479 -44.23 -28.31 -33.42
C ILE A 479 -44.87 -29.41 -34.27
N GLY A 480 -44.85 -30.67 -33.81
CA GLY A 480 -45.47 -31.79 -34.52
C GLY A 480 -46.98 -31.61 -34.71
N ILE A 481 -47.70 -31.16 -33.68
CA ILE A 481 -49.14 -30.87 -33.76
C ILE A 481 -49.38 -29.70 -34.71
N ALA A 482 -48.58 -28.62 -34.64
CA ALA A 482 -48.75 -27.46 -35.51
C ALA A 482 -48.53 -27.80 -36.99
N ILE A 483 -47.50 -28.59 -37.32
CA ILE A 483 -47.25 -29.08 -38.68
C ILE A 483 -48.40 -29.97 -39.16
N GLY A 484 -48.90 -30.87 -38.29
CA GLY A 484 -50.04 -31.74 -38.60
C GLY A 484 -51.31 -30.95 -38.93
N VAL A 485 -51.63 -29.93 -38.14
CA VAL A 485 -52.78 -29.04 -38.40
C VAL A 485 -52.62 -28.28 -39.71
N LEU A 486 -51.42 -27.75 -39.99
CA LEU A 486 -51.14 -27.04 -41.25
C LEU A 486 -51.32 -27.94 -42.47
N ALA A 487 -50.86 -29.19 -42.40
CA ALA A 487 -51.00 -30.15 -43.48
C ALA A 487 -52.47 -30.48 -43.77
N ILE A 488 -53.29 -30.67 -42.72
CA ILE A 488 -54.74 -30.92 -42.85
C ILE A 488 -55.43 -29.71 -43.51
N LEU A 489 -55.11 -28.49 -43.09
CA LEU A 489 -55.66 -27.27 -43.68
C LEU A 489 -55.28 -27.13 -45.16
N LEU A 490 -54.05 -27.50 -45.54
CA LEU A 490 -53.60 -27.48 -46.93
C LEU A 490 -54.37 -28.50 -47.79
N VAL A 491 -54.59 -29.71 -47.29
CA VAL A 491 -55.37 -30.75 -47.99
C VAL A 491 -56.81 -30.31 -48.17
N LEU A 492 -57.44 -29.76 -47.14
CA LEU A 492 -58.81 -29.23 -47.23
C LEU A 492 -58.91 -28.07 -48.23
N PHE A 493 -57.92 -27.18 -48.24
CA PHE A 493 -57.85 -26.08 -49.20
C PHE A 493 -57.71 -26.59 -50.65
N LEU A 494 -56.80 -27.53 -50.90
CA LEU A 494 -56.63 -28.15 -52.22
C LEU A 494 -57.89 -28.91 -52.66
N ALA A 495 -58.52 -29.67 -51.77
CA ALA A 495 -59.79 -30.35 -52.04
C ALA A 495 -60.90 -29.34 -52.38
N SER A 496 -60.97 -28.20 -51.68
CA SER A 496 -61.92 -27.13 -51.99
C SER A 496 -61.68 -26.50 -53.37
N LEU A 497 -60.41 -26.33 -53.77
CA LEU A 497 -60.04 -25.84 -55.10
C LEU A 497 -60.41 -26.82 -56.20
N VAL A 498 -60.19 -28.12 -55.98
CA VAL A 498 -60.60 -29.18 -56.91
C VAL A 498 -62.12 -29.23 -57.03
N LEU A 499 -62.85 -29.12 -55.91
CA LEU A 499 -64.31 -29.06 -55.90
C LEU A 499 -64.83 -27.83 -56.65
N LEU A 500 -64.24 -26.65 -56.42
CA LEU A 500 -64.55 -25.41 -57.15
C LEU A 500 -64.27 -25.54 -58.65
N HIS A 501 -63.17 -26.20 -59.02
CA HIS A 501 -62.82 -26.43 -60.43
C HIS A 501 -63.81 -27.40 -61.09
N TYR A 502 -64.19 -28.48 -60.38
CA TYR A 502 -65.21 -29.42 -60.83
C TYR A 502 -66.58 -28.75 -61.01
N LEU A 503 -67.02 -27.94 -60.04
CA LEU A 503 -68.26 -27.17 -60.12
C LEU A 503 -68.24 -26.14 -61.26
N ARG A 504 -67.12 -25.45 -61.48
CA ARG A 504 -66.94 -24.54 -62.63
C ARG A 504 -67.00 -25.28 -63.97
N LYS A 505 -66.38 -26.46 -64.08
CA LYS A 505 -66.43 -27.27 -65.30
C LYS A 505 -67.85 -27.77 -65.59
N LYS A 506 -68.59 -28.20 -64.55
CA LYS A 506 -69.99 -28.60 -64.67
C LYS A 506 -70.91 -27.44 -65.04
N ALA A 507 -70.67 -26.24 -64.50
CA ALA A 507 -71.39 -25.02 -64.86
C ALA A 507 -71.09 -24.56 -66.30
N SER A 508 -69.86 -24.77 -66.78
CA SER A 508 -69.46 -24.50 -68.17
C SER A 508 -70.17 -25.45 -69.16
N GLN A 509 -70.22 -26.75 -68.85
CA GLN A 509 -70.94 -27.74 -69.67
C GLN A 509 -72.43 -27.44 -69.76
N LYS A 510 -73.07 -27.02 -68.65
CA LYS A 510 -74.49 -26.61 -68.66
C LYS A 510 -74.78 -25.36 -69.50
N ARG A 511 -73.78 -24.52 -69.80
CA ARG A 511 -73.91 -23.31 -70.62
C ARG A 511 -73.72 -23.56 -72.12
N SER A 512 -73.12 -24.68 -72.50
CA SER A 512 -72.95 -25.08 -73.91
C SER A 512 -74.18 -25.78 -74.48
N ASP A 513 -75.01 -26.41 -73.64
CA ASP A 513 -76.26 -27.06 -74.07
C ASP A 513 -77.44 -26.08 -74.29
N GLU A 514 -77.26 -24.78 -74.05
CA GLU A 514 -78.25 -23.71 -74.35
C GLU A 514 -77.91 -22.90 -75.62
N LYS A 515 -76.82 -23.25 -76.33
CA LYS A 515 -76.44 -22.66 -77.62
C LYS A 515 -75.95 -23.74 -78.59
N GLY A 516 -76.88 -24.53 -79.10
CA GLY A 516 -76.66 -25.54 -80.13
C GLY A 516 -77.96 -26.18 -80.55
#